data_AF-A0A833QXB7-F1
#
_entry.id   AF-A0A833QXB7-F1
#
_cell.length_a   1.000
_cell.length_b   1.000
_cell.length_c   1.000
_cell.angle_alpha   90.00
_cell.angle_beta   90.00
_cell.angle_gamma   90.00
#
_symmetry.space_group_name_H-M   'P 1'
#
loop_
_entity.id
_entity.type
_entity.pdbx_description
1 polymer ?
#
loop_
_entity_poly.entity_id
_entity_poly.type
_entity_poly.pdbx_seq_one_letter_code
_entity_poly.pdbx_strand_id
1 'polypeptide(L)'
;MMIETDSPYCEIRNTHAGMKFVKSVWSAKKKEKYESDSPVKGRNEPCYVKQVLEVVAGCKGINDVEYLSKILYHNTSRVFFPQDLDTAGDSLLESGAISENN
;
A
#
# COMPACT_ATOMS: atom_id res chain seq x y z
N MET A 1 -9.20 6.48 5.90
CA MET A 1 -8.73 5.07 6.02
C MET A 1 -7.22 5.08 5.83
N MET A 2 -6.53 4.21 6.55
CA MET A 2 -5.08 3.98 6.46
C MET A 2 -4.86 2.46 6.31
N ILE A 3 -3.67 2.04 5.88
CA ILE A 3 -3.30 0.62 5.76
C ILE A 3 -1.90 0.40 6.33
N GLU A 4 -1.66 -0.81 6.82
CA GLU A 4 -0.40 -1.24 7.38
C GLU A 4 -0.23 -2.75 7.19
N THR A 5 0.98 -3.26 7.40
CA THR A 5 1.29 -4.69 7.28
C THR A 5 1.29 -5.43 8.61
N ASP A 6 1.49 -4.72 9.72
CA ASP A 6 1.79 -5.31 11.04
C ASP A 6 2.93 -6.35 11.00
N SER A 7 3.96 -6.07 10.18
CA SER A 7 5.11 -6.96 10.03
C SER A 7 5.87 -7.12 11.37
N PRO A 8 6.32 -8.34 11.72
CA PRO A 8 6.46 -9.53 10.87
C PRO A 8 5.22 -10.43 10.77
N TYR A 9 4.09 -10.01 11.36
CA TYR A 9 2.86 -10.78 11.44
C TYR A 9 1.93 -10.47 10.25
N CYS A 10 0.70 -10.98 10.32
CA CYS A 10 -0.39 -10.62 9.40
C CYS A 10 -0.12 -10.89 7.91
N GLU A 11 0.69 -11.91 7.59
CA GLU A 11 0.89 -12.39 6.23
C GLU A 11 -0.45 -12.74 5.54
N ILE A 12 -0.64 -12.28 4.30
CA ILE A 12 -1.78 -12.71 3.47
C ILE A 12 -1.45 -14.11 2.92
N ARG A 13 -2.13 -15.12 3.46
CA ARG A 13 -1.93 -16.52 3.09
C ARG A 13 -2.89 -16.95 1.98
N ASN A 14 -2.52 -18.02 1.27
CA ASN A 14 -3.35 -18.64 0.22
C ASN A 14 -4.75 -19.05 0.69
N THR A 15 -4.92 -19.31 1.99
CA THR A 15 -6.20 -19.67 2.61
C THR A 15 -7.09 -18.48 2.95
N HIS A 16 -6.58 -17.24 2.86
CA HIS A 16 -7.36 -16.04 3.18
C HIS A 16 -8.25 -15.63 2.01
N ALA A 17 -9.48 -15.20 2.31
CA ALA A 17 -10.46 -14.80 1.29
C ALA A 17 -9.98 -13.64 0.39
N GLY A 18 -9.09 -12.77 0.90
CA GLY A 18 -8.50 -11.67 0.16
C GLY A 18 -7.45 -12.10 -0.87
N MET A 19 -6.89 -13.31 -0.76
CA MET A 19 -5.78 -13.76 -1.62
C MET A 19 -6.10 -13.65 -3.12
N LYS A 20 -7.36 -13.85 -3.50
CA LYS A 20 -7.83 -13.75 -4.89
C LYS A 20 -7.59 -12.37 -5.54
N PHE A 21 -7.37 -11.33 -4.75
CA PHE A 21 -7.11 -9.97 -5.22
C PHE A 21 -5.62 -9.63 -5.31
N VAL A 22 -4.76 -10.42 -4.65
CA VAL A 22 -3.32 -10.18 -4.63
C VAL A 22 -2.71 -10.50 -5.99
N LYS A 23 -1.92 -9.57 -6.50
CA LYS A 23 -1.20 -9.66 -7.79
C LYS A 23 0.30 -9.56 -7.60
N SER A 24 0.76 -8.77 -6.63
CA SER A 24 2.19 -8.59 -6.37
C SER A 24 2.75 -9.74 -5.54
N VAL A 25 3.78 -10.41 -6.06
CA VAL A 25 4.41 -11.58 -5.43
C VAL A 25 5.93 -11.39 -5.42
N TRP A 26 6.56 -11.76 -4.31
CA TRP A 26 8.00 -11.76 -4.15
C TRP A 26 8.51 -13.19 -4.00
N SER A 27 9.72 -13.46 -4.52
CA SER A 27 10.36 -14.77 -4.45
C SER A 27 10.91 -15.03 -3.03
N ALA A 28 10.03 -15.43 -2.11
CA ALA A 28 10.41 -15.66 -0.72
C ALA A 28 11.20 -16.98 -0.54
N LYS A 29 12.30 -16.93 0.20
CA LYS A 29 13.16 -18.08 0.51
C LYS A 29 12.79 -18.68 1.87
N LYS A 30 13.04 -19.98 2.04
CA LYS A 30 12.93 -20.60 3.37
C LYS A 30 13.98 -20.01 4.31
N LYS A 31 13.70 -19.95 5.61
CA LYS A 31 14.62 -19.38 6.60
C LYS A 31 16.02 -20.02 6.58
N GLU A 32 16.11 -21.31 6.26
CA GLU A 32 17.39 -22.05 6.19
C GLU A 32 18.23 -21.70 4.96
N LYS A 33 17.64 -21.02 3.97
CA LYS A 33 18.26 -20.57 2.71
C LYS A 33 18.15 -19.06 2.56
N TYR A 34 18.36 -18.33 3.65
CA TYR A 34 18.27 -16.87 3.68
C TYR A 34 19.23 -16.23 2.67
N GLU A 35 18.71 -15.27 1.91
CA GLU A 35 19.45 -14.40 1.00
C GLU A 35 19.02 -12.96 1.32
N SER A 36 19.95 -12.02 1.37
CA SER A 36 19.68 -10.65 1.83
C SER A 36 18.76 -9.84 0.92
N ASP A 37 18.65 -10.24 -0.35
CA ASP A 37 17.84 -9.59 -1.38
C ASP A 37 16.43 -10.19 -1.51
N SER A 38 16.11 -11.20 -0.68
CA SER A 38 14.91 -12.01 -0.81
C SER A 38 14.14 -12.07 0.52
N PRO A 39 12.80 -11.91 0.51
CA PRO A 39 12.00 -12.07 1.72
C PRO A 39 12.08 -13.47 2.31
N VAL A 40 11.79 -13.61 3.60
CA VAL A 40 11.75 -14.92 4.29
C VAL A 40 10.32 -15.44 4.33
N LYS A 41 10.12 -16.67 3.85
CA LYS A 41 8.80 -17.34 3.85
C LYS A 41 8.24 -17.42 5.28
N GLY A 42 7.00 -16.95 5.45
CA GLY A 42 6.31 -16.91 6.75
C GLY A 42 6.69 -15.72 7.64
N ARG A 43 7.51 -14.78 7.15
CA ARG A 43 7.81 -13.50 7.79
C ARG A 43 7.30 -12.38 6.89
N ASN A 44 6.26 -11.68 7.33
CA ASN A 44 5.77 -10.51 6.61
C ASN A 44 6.80 -9.38 6.69
N GLU A 45 6.76 -8.47 5.72
CA GLU A 45 7.71 -7.38 5.54
C GLU A 45 6.97 -6.11 5.06
N PRO A 46 7.49 -4.90 5.33
CA PRO A 46 6.83 -3.65 4.94
C PRO A 46 6.54 -3.55 3.44
N CYS A 47 7.37 -4.16 2.58
CA CYS A 47 7.16 -4.15 1.13
C CYS A 47 5.86 -4.83 0.70
N TYR A 48 5.30 -5.74 1.51
CA TYR A 48 4.02 -6.40 1.26
C TYR A 48 2.80 -5.49 1.52
N VAL A 49 2.98 -4.23 1.95
CA VAL A 49 1.87 -3.26 2.08
C VAL A 49 1.08 -3.11 0.77
N LYS A 50 1.74 -3.32 -0.37
CA LYS A 50 1.10 -3.35 -1.68
C LYS A 50 0.04 -4.45 -1.82
N GLN A 51 0.25 -5.62 -1.20
CA GLN A 51 -0.77 -6.68 -1.20
C GLN A 51 -1.99 -6.27 -0.37
N VAL A 52 -1.78 -5.57 0.74
CA VAL A 52 -2.89 -5.00 1.55
C VAL A 52 -3.70 -4.01 0.71
N LEU A 53 -3.02 -3.11 -0.02
CA LEU A 53 -3.65 -2.18 -0.95
C LEU A 53 -4.47 -2.91 -2.03
N GLU A 54 -3.91 -3.95 -2.65
CA GLU A 54 -4.59 -4.76 -3.67
C GLU A 54 -5.86 -5.44 -3.11
N VAL A 55 -5.78 -6.00 -1.89
CA VAL A 55 -6.93 -6.61 -1.21
C VAL A 55 -8.01 -5.56 -0.89
N VAL A 56 -7.62 -4.40 -0.37
CA VAL A 56 -8.56 -3.32 -0.05
C VAL A 56 -9.25 -2.80 -1.31
N ALA A 57 -8.50 -2.59 -2.39
CA ALA A 57 -9.04 -2.16 -3.68
C ALA A 57 -10.05 -3.19 -4.24
N GLY A 58 -9.66 -4.46 -4.24
CA GLY A 58 -10.50 -5.57 -4.71
C GLY A 58 -11.79 -5.72 -3.89
N CYS A 59 -11.70 -5.66 -2.56
CA CYS A 59 -12.87 -5.71 -1.68
C CYS A 59 -13.81 -4.50 -1.86
N LYS A 60 -13.29 -3.33 -2.25
CA LYS A 60 -14.08 -2.11 -2.50
C LYS A 60 -14.56 -1.97 -3.95
N GLY A 61 -14.14 -2.86 -4.85
CA GLY A 61 -14.44 -2.73 -6.29
C GLY A 61 -13.77 -1.52 -6.95
N ILE A 62 -12.67 -1.02 -6.38
CA ILE A 62 -11.93 0.14 -6.92
C ILE A 62 -10.88 -0.38 -7.91
N ASN A 63 -11.02 -0.02 -9.18
CA ASN A 63 -10.09 -0.42 -10.22
C ASN A 63 -8.82 0.47 -10.27
N ASP A 64 -8.95 1.73 -9.86
CA ASP A 64 -7.83 2.68 -9.81
C ASP A 64 -7.07 2.55 -8.48
N VAL A 65 -6.14 1.59 -8.46
CA VAL A 65 -5.30 1.29 -7.30
C VAL A 65 -4.34 2.44 -6.97
N GLU A 66 -3.88 3.17 -8.00
CA GLU A 66 -2.95 4.30 -7.84
C GLU A 66 -3.65 5.50 -7.19
N TYR A 67 -4.87 5.81 -7.61
CA TYR A 67 -5.66 6.84 -6.94
C TYR A 67 -5.94 6.46 -5.48
N LEU A 68 -6.32 5.21 -5.21
CA LEU A 68 -6.53 4.74 -3.83
C LEU A 68 -5.27 4.85 -2.98
N SER A 69 -4.08 4.54 -3.53
CA SER A 69 -2.81 4.63 -2.81
C SER A 69 -2.52 6.07 -2.38
N LYS A 70 -2.75 7.05 -3.27
CA LYS A 70 -2.58 8.48 -2.98
C LYS A 70 -3.52 8.96 -1.86
N ILE A 71 -4.78 8.53 -1.88
CA ILE A 71 -5.74 8.87 -0.83
C ILE A 71 -5.32 8.26 0.52
N LEU A 72 -4.87 7.01 0.54
CA LEU A 72 -4.39 6.36 1.74
C LEU A 72 -3.14 7.04 2.30
N TYR A 73 -2.17 7.35 1.43
CA TYR A 73 -0.96 8.09 1.78
C TYR A 73 -1.31 9.45 2.39
N HIS A 74 -2.14 10.25 1.69
CA HIS A 74 -2.57 11.56 2.16
C HIS A 74 -3.29 11.50 3.52
N ASN A 75 -4.14 10.50 3.74
CA ASN A 75 -4.78 10.30 5.05
C ASN A 75 -3.76 10.01 6.15
N THR A 76 -2.79 9.12 5.88
CA THR A 76 -1.72 8.79 6.84
C THR A 76 -0.86 10.01 7.15
N SER A 77 -0.44 10.75 6.12
CA SER A 77 0.34 11.98 6.28
C SER A 77 -0.42 13.04 7.08
N ARG A 78 -1.73 13.23 6.85
CA ARG A 78 -2.52 14.23 7.60
C ARG A 78 -2.57 13.97 9.08
N VAL A 79 -2.57 12.70 9.48
CA VAL A 79 -2.68 12.30 10.88
C VAL A 79 -1.32 12.29 11.57
N PHE A 80 -0.30 11.72 10.93
CA PHE A 80 0.98 11.43 11.57
C PHE A 80 2.12 12.38 11.18
N PHE A 81 1.98 13.08 10.06
CA PHE A 81 2.99 13.96 9.47
C PHE A 81 2.39 15.31 9.01
N PRO A 82 1.61 16.01 9.84
CA PRO A 82 0.85 17.19 9.42
C PRO A 82 1.72 18.32 8.88
N GLN A 83 2.93 18.49 9.43
CA GLN A 83 3.89 19.51 8.97
C GLN A 83 4.50 19.25 7.58
N ASP A 84 4.47 18.00 7.11
CA ASP A 84 5.08 17.63 5.81
C ASP A 84 4.11 17.87 4.64
N LEU A 85 2.84 18.13 4.93
CA LEU A 85 1.79 18.34 3.93
C LEU A 85 1.74 19.77 3.40
N ASP A 86 2.11 20.76 4.22
CA ASP A 86 2.17 22.16 3.79
C ASP A 86 3.26 22.39 2.71
N THR A 87 4.15 21.42 2.48
CA THR A 87 5.19 21.50 1.44
C THR A 87 4.85 20.71 0.17
N ALA A 88 4.12 19.58 0.29
CA ALA A 88 3.85 18.67 -0.84
C ALA A 88 2.37 18.62 -1.27
N GLY A 89 1.44 18.88 -0.36
CA GLY A 89 -0.01 18.89 -0.61
C GLY A 89 -0.43 20.05 -1.51
N ASP A 90 0.12 21.24 -1.26
CA ASP A 90 -0.14 22.44 -2.07
C ASP A 90 0.38 22.28 -3.50
N SER A 91 1.58 21.72 -3.67
CA SER A 91 2.17 21.48 -5.00
C SER A 91 1.38 20.48 -5.87
N LEU A 92 0.72 19.50 -5.24
CA LEU A 92 -0.07 18.49 -5.94
C LEU A 92 -1.50 18.96 -6.26
N LEU A 93 -2.05 19.87 -5.45
CA LEU A 93 -3.36 20.48 -5.67
C LEU A 93 -3.29 21.61 -6.71
N GLU A 94 -2.22 22.42 -6.70
CA GLU A 94 -1.99 23.48 -7.70
C GLU A 94 -1.72 22.92 -9.11
N SER A 95 -1.14 21.73 -9.23
CA SER A 95 -0.88 21.09 -10.54
C SER A 95 -2.12 20.42 -11.17
N GLY A 96 -3.27 20.42 -10.49
CA GLY A 96 -4.46 19.67 -10.90
C GLY A 96 -5.77 20.45 -11.05
N ALA A 97 -5.83 21.76 -10.75
CA ALA A 97 -7.11 22.47 -10.79
C ALA A 97 -7.00 23.98 -11.07
N ILE A 98 -6.84 24.37 -12.35
CA ILE A 98 -7.65 25.43 -13.00
C ILE A 98 -7.72 25.12 -14.51
N SER A 99 -8.77 24.40 -14.95
CA SER A 99 -9.39 24.59 -16.27
C SER A 99 -10.84 24.14 -16.22
N GLU A 100 -11.62 24.76 -15.34
CA GLU A 100 -13.07 24.87 -15.59
C GLU A 100 -13.30 26.19 -16.33
N ASN A 101 -13.65 26.04 -17.60
CA ASN A 101 -14.11 27.10 -18.49
C ASN A 101 -15.32 27.81 -17.87
N ASN A 102 -15.26 29.14 -17.84
CA ASN A 102 -16.41 29.99 -18.10
C ASN A 102 -15.97 31.15 -18.99
#